data_AF-A0A351HA73-F1
#
_entry.id   AF-A0A351HA73-F1
#
_cell.length_a   1.000
_cell.length_b   1.000
_cell.length_c   1.000
_cell.angle_alpha   90.00
_cell.angle_beta   90.00
_cell.angle_gamma   90.00
#
_symmetry.space_group_name_H-M   'P 1'
#
loop_
_entity.id
_entity.type
_entity.pdbx_description
1 polymer ?
#
loop_
_entity_poly.entity_id
_entity_poly.type
_entity_poly.pdbx_seq_one_letter_code
_entity_poly.pdbx_strand_id
1 'polypeptide(L)'
;MQFLCDFHIHSCLSPCAEITMTPGEIAKVCVSRGIDWIAITDHNSAGNVRVFSSVLQEVGVSVIPGVEVHTLEDVHVLAYFPDVSSAEGYSAFLKREKLPIVTIDPEISGYQLLVDENDSFVGMEEIWLGQPASLSISETLKTVEENGGISVMAHIDRKMGLIVQLGLVPEECIEVPMEISFERTLKRGLQTKNIIHSSDAHSLDLIKPTVSISASTRSFEEFKTAIFSSGRALSIIWD
;
A
#
# COMPACT_ATOMS: atom_id res chain seq x y z
N MET A 1 17.62 7.71 13.80
CA MET A 1 18.32 7.07 12.67
C MET A 1 17.60 7.48 11.40
N GLN A 2 18.23 7.32 10.24
CA GLN A 2 17.60 7.61 8.96
C GLN A 2 17.36 6.29 8.23
N PHE A 3 16.14 6.06 7.79
CA PHE A 3 15.72 4.85 7.07
C PHE A 3 15.31 5.21 5.65
N LEU A 4 15.67 4.37 4.69
CA LEU A 4 15.20 4.44 3.30
C LEU A 4 13.96 3.56 3.14
N CYS A 5 12.88 4.11 2.59
CA CYS A 5 11.59 3.44 2.62
C CYS A 5 10.82 3.52 1.30
N ASP A 6 9.85 2.61 1.17
CA ASP A 6 8.85 2.57 0.09
C ASP A 6 7.54 1.96 0.60
N PHE A 7 6.46 2.74 0.68
CA PHE A 7 5.24 2.35 1.41
C PHE A 7 4.06 1.98 0.51
N HIS A 8 4.29 1.78 -0.79
CA HIS A 8 3.25 1.31 -1.72
C HIS A 8 3.86 0.31 -2.69
N ILE A 9 3.80 -0.97 -2.32
CA ILE A 9 4.34 -2.08 -3.10
C ILE A 9 3.28 -3.19 -3.17
N HIS A 10 3.04 -3.68 -4.38
CA HIS A 10 2.19 -4.83 -4.62
C HIS A 10 3.00 -6.12 -4.63
N SER A 11 2.41 -7.21 -4.13
CA SER A 11 2.97 -8.55 -4.32
C SER A 11 2.32 -9.23 -5.53
N CYS A 12 2.73 -10.47 -5.81
CA CYS A 12 2.11 -11.33 -6.82
C CYS A 12 0.62 -11.64 -6.54
N LEU A 13 0.05 -11.17 -5.43
CA LEU A 13 -1.37 -11.27 -5.13
C LEU A 13 -2.21 -10.23 -5.87
N SER A 14 -1.64 -9.06 -6.17
CA SER A 14 -2.33 -8.05 -6.97
C SER A 14 -2.37 -8.48 -8.44
N PRO A 15 -3.55 -8.51 -9.09
CA PRO A 15 -3.71 -9.04 -10.44
C PRO A 15 -2.87 -8.29 -11.50
N CYS A 16 -2.58 -7.02 -11.28
CA CYS A 16 -1.77 -6.18 -12.17
C CYS A 16 -0.27 -6.24 -11.90
N ALA A 17 0.18 -6.96 -10.87
CA ALA A 17 1.59 -7.10 -10.54
C ALA A 17 2.20 -8.32 -11.23
N GLU A 18 3.51 -8.29 -11.45
CA GLU A 18 4.23 -9.43 -12.00
C GLU A 18 4.21 -10.63 -11.03
N ILE A 19 4.09 -11.83 -11.58
CA ILE A 19 4.11 -13.07 -10.79
C ILE A 19 5.44 -13.29 -10.04
N THR A 20 6.49 -12.56 -10.43
CA THR A 20 7.83 -12.56 -9.82
C THR A 20 7.90 -11.72 -8.54
N MET A 21 6.86 -10.93 -8.22
CA MET A 21 6.74 -10.12 -6.99
C MET A 21 6.49 -11.01 -5.76
N THR A 22 7.42 -11.93 -5.52
CA THR A 22 7.45 -12.94 -4.45
C THR A 22 8.32 -12.44 -3.28
N PRO A 23 8.14 -12.96 -2.06
CA PRO A 23 8.77 -12.39 -0.88
C PRO A 23 10.31 -12.43 -0.93
N GLY A 24 10.89 -13.52 -1.42
CA GLY A 24 12.33 -13.68 -1.57
C GLY A 24 12.93 -12.76 -2.64
N GLU A 25 12.25 -12.56 -3.76
CA GLU A 25 12.70 -11.62 -4.79
C GLU A 25 12.60 -10.16 -4.34
N ILE A 26 11.51 -9.76 -3.67
CA ILE A 26 11.40 -8.41 -3.08
C ILE A 26 12.49 -8.21 -2.02
N ALA A 27 12.74 -9.21 -1.16
CA ALA A 27 13.81 -9.13 -0.16
C ALA A 27 15.20 -8.89 -0.80
N LYS A 28 15.53 -9.59 -1.89
CA LYS A 28 16.77 -9.36 -2.65
C LYS A 28 16.86 -7.92 -3.18
N VAL A 29 15.78 -7.40 -3.76
CA VAL A 29 15.74 -6.03 -4.27
C VAL A 29 15.92 -5.03 -3.15
N CYS A 30 15.18 -5.15 -2.04
CA CYS A 30 15.31 -4.26 -0.88
C CYS A 30 16.74 -4.23 -0.34
N VAL A 31 17.38 -5.39 -0.14
CA VAL A 31 18.77 -5.46 0.32
C VAL A 31 19.72 -4.81 -0.70
N SER A 32 19.56 -5.10 -1.99
CA SER A 32 20.43 -4.54 -3.04
C SER A 32 20.33 -3.03 -3.17
N ARG A 33 19.16 -2.45 -2.86
CA ARG A 33 18.87 -1.01 -2.95
C ARG A 33 18.97 -0.29 -1.60
N GLY A 34 19.33 -1.01 -0.53
CA GLY A 34 19.46 -0.45 0.82
C GLY A 34 18.14 0.04 1.42
N ILE A 35 17.01 -0.56 1.04
CA ILE A 35 15.69 -0.24 1.58
C ILE A 35 15.55 -0.90 2.96
N ASP A 36 15.21 -0.09 3.96
CA ASP A 36 15.12 -0.50 5.37
C ASP A 36 13.71 -0.88 5.80
N TRP A 37 12.71 -0.26 5.17
CA TRP A 37 11.34 -0.26 5.65
C TRP A 37 10.35 -0.15 4.49
N ILE A 38 9.43 -1.09 4.36
CA ILE A 38 8.42 -1.05 3.31
C ILE A 38 7.00 -1.26 3.84
N ALA A 39 6.01 -1.14 2.97
CA ALA A 39 4.68 -1.73 3.17
C ALA A 39 4.31 -2.61 1.98
N ILE A 40 3.56 -3.68 2.25
CA ILE A 40 2.91 -4.50 1.22
C ILE A 40 1.43 -4.13 1.23
N THR A 41 0.91 -3.69 0.09
CA THR A 41 -0.39 -3.04 -0.03
C THR A 41 -1.14 -3.60 -1.24
N ASP A 42 -1.36 -4.91 -1.26
CA ASP A 42 -2.11 -5.55 -2.34
C ASP A 42 -3.55 -5.03 -2.43
N HIS A 43 -4.12 -5.06 -3.64
CA HIS A 43 -5.49 -4.62 -3.86
C HIS A 43 -6.47 -5.42 -2.99
N ASN A 44 -7.24 -4.73 -2.15
CA ASN A 44 -8.31 -5.26 -1.31
C ASN A 44 -7.95 -6.49 -0.44
N SER A 45 -6.67 -6.83 -0.29
CA SER A 45 -6.24 -8.06 0.37
C SER A 45 -4.93 -7.89 1.13
N ALA A 46 -4.82 -8.60 2.24
CA ALA A 46 -3.60 -8.74 3.01
C ALA A 46 -3.05 -10.19 2.94
N GLY A 47 -3.52 -11.00 1.98
CA GLY A 47 -3.31 -12.45 1.95
C GLY A 47 -1.84 -12.90 1.98
N ASN A 48 -0.94 -12.08 1.44
CA ASN A 48 0.51 -12.36 1.44
C ASN A 48 1.29 -11.62 2.54
N VAL A 49 0.67 -10.66 3.24
CA VAL A 49 1.38 -9.75 4.15
C VAL A 49 2.14 -10.49 5.25
N ARG A 50 1.58 -11.58 5.78
CA ARG A 50 2.23 -12.40 6.81
C ARG A 50 3.54 -13.02 6.34
N VAL A 51 3.51 -13.69 5.19
CA VAL A 51 4.67 -14.37 4.62
C VAL A 51 5.75 -13.34 4.26
N PHE A 52 5.37 -12.24 3.62
CA PHE A 52 6.29 -11.16 3.28
C PHE A 52 6.92 -10.55 4.53
N SER A 53 6.12 -10.28 5.57
CA SER A 53 6.64 -9.74 6.83
C SER A 53 7.69 -10.65 7.46
N SER A 54 7.48 -11.97 7.42
CA SER A 54 8.43 -12.95 7.96
C SER A 54 9.73 -12.98 7.16
N VAL A 55 9.65 -13.15 5.84
CA VAL A 55 10.84 -13.28 4.97
C VAL A 55 11.68 -11.99 4.97
N LEU A 56 11.04 -10.83 4.89
CA LEU A 56 11.76 -9.56 4.87
C LEU A 56 12.41 -9.23 6.21
N GLN A 57 11.79 -9.63 7.33
CA GLN A 57 12.36 -9.45 8.65
C GLN A 57 13.68 -10.22 8.81
N GLU A 58 13.83 -11.40 8.20
CA GLU A 58 15.07 -12.21 8.26
C GLU A 58 16.27 -11.50 7.63
N VAL A 59 16.02 -10.67 6.62
CA VAL A 59 17.06 -9.84 5.97
C VAL A 59 17.16 -8.42 6.53
N GLY A 60 16.46 -8.15 7.64
CA GLY A 60 16.54 -6.88 8.36
C GLY A 60 15.69 -5.75 7.77
N VAL A 61 14.74 -6.06 6.88
CA VAL A 61 13.78 -5.11 6.31
C VAL A 61 12.47 -5.19 7.09
N SER A 62 12.01 -4.07 7.65
CA SER A 62 10.74 -4.02 8.37
C SER A 62 9.57 -3.85 7.41
N VAL A 63 8.43 -4.46 7.70
CA VAL A 63 7.20 -4.35 6.90
C VAL A 63 6.10 -3.71 7.73
N ILE A 64 5.45 -2.66 7.19
CA ILE A 64 4.14 -2.20 7.65
C ILE A 64 3.07 -3.01 6.92
N PRO A 65 2.21 -3.75 7.64
CA PRO A 65 1.06 -4.44 7.06
C PRO A 65 0.09 -3.44 6.43
N GLY A 66 -0.31 -3.67 5.18
CA GLY A 66 -1.23 -2.79 4.50
C GLY A 66 -2.14 -3.48 3.48
N VAL A 67 -3.08 -2.70 2.96
CA VAL A 67 -4.03 -3.04 1.91
C VAL A 67 -4.28 -1.79 1.08
N GLU A 68 -4.29 -1.88 -0.24
CA GLU A 68 -4.80 -0.80 -1.09
C GLU A 68 -6.29 -1.05 -1.38
N VAL A 69 -7.17 -0.27 -0.77
CA VAL A 69 -8.62 -0.41 -0.94
C VAL A 69 -9.05 0.34 -2.19
N HIS A 70 -9.74 -0.35 -3.10
CA HIS A 70 -10.37 0.26 -4.26
C HIS A 70 -11.81 0.65 -3.90
N THR A 71 -12.13 1.95 -3.85
CA THR A 71 -13.46 2.44 -3.45
C THR A 71 -14.46 2.48 -4.62
N LEU A 72 -15.75 2.67 -4.32
CA LEU A 72 -16.81 2.81 -5.33
C LEU A 72 -16.62 4.00 -6.28
N GLU A 73 -15.91 5.03 -5.83
CA GLU A 73 -15.54 6.20 -6.62
C GLU A 73 -14.37 5.95 -7.58
N ASP A 74 -13.89 4.70 -7.67
CA ASP A 74 -12.73 4.31 -8.49
C ASP A 74 -11.45 5.04 -8.00
N VAL A 75 -11.41 5.34 -6.69
CA VAL A 75 -10.30 5.97 -5.97
C VAL A 75 -9.63 4.95 -5.07
N HIS A 76 -8.31 4.91 -5.07
CA HIS A 76 -7.56 4.02 -4.19
C HIS A 76 -7.19 4.71 -2.86
N VAL A 77 -7.30 3.95 -1.77
CA VAL A 77 -6.95 4.37 -0.42
C VAL A 77 -6.02 3.33 0.19
N LEU A 78 -4.81 3.75 0.56
CA LEU A 78 -3.88 2.91 1.30
C LEU A 78 -4.33 2.84 2.76
N ALA A 79 -4.52 1.62 3.25
CA ALA A 79 -4.81 1.32 4.64
C ALA A 79 -3.61 0.62 5.26
N TYR A 80 -3.02 1.20 6.31
CA TYR A 80 -1.89 0.63 7.03
C TYR A 80 -2.30 0.24 8.45
N PHE A 81 -1.80 -0.89 8.93
CA PHE A 81 -2.21 -1.48 10.21
C PHE A 81 -1.02 -1.68 11.17
N PRO A 82 -1.27 -1.68 12.49
CA PRO A 82 -0.22 -1.83 13.50
C PRO A 82 0.45 -3.20 13.49
N ASP A 83 -0.27 -4.23 13.06
CA ASP A 83 0.24 -5.59 12.97
C ASP A 83 -0.49 -6.40 11.88
N VAL A 84 0.11 -7.54 11.53
CA VAL A 84 -0.35 -8.44 10.47
C VAL A 84 -1.78 -8.93 10.73
N SER A 85 -2.13 -9.18 11.99
CA SER A 85 -3.44 -9.74 12.35
C SER A 85 -4.55 -8.71 12.13
N SER A 86 -4.28 -7.43 12.40
CA SER A 86 -5.20 -6.34 12.05
C SER A 86 -5.41 -6.21 10.54
N ALA A 87 -4.36 -6.27 9.73
CA ALA A 87 -4.47 -6.22 8.27
C ALA A 87 -5.25 -7.42 7.70
N GLU A 88 -4.97 -8.63 8.19
CA GLU A 88 -5.71 -9.85 7.81
C GLU A 88 -7.18 -9.78 8.24
N GLY A 89 -7.46 -9.26 9.43
CA GLY A 89 -8.82 -9.05 9.92
C GLY A 89 -9.61 -8.09 9.02
N TYR A 90 -8.99 -6.97 8.62
CA TYR A 90 -9.59 -6.01 7.69
C TYR A 90 -9.80 -6.60 6.30
N SER A 91 -8.80 -7.31 5.77
CA SER A 91 -8.91 -8.04 4.49
C SER A 91 -10.04 -9.07 4.51
N ALA A 92 -10.18 -9.84 5.60
CA ALA A 92 -11.27 -10.80 5.75
C ALA A 92 -12.65 -10.12 5.81
N PHE A 93 -12.74 -8.94 6.42
CA PHE A 93 -13.95 -8.11 6.39
C PHE A 93 -14.27 -7.64 4.97
N LEU A 94 -13.30 -7.09 4.24
CA LEU A 94 -13.50 -6.67 2.85
C LEU A 94 -14.00 -7.83 2.00
N LYS A 95 -13.32 -8.98 2.07
CA LYS A 95 -13.66 -10.17 1.31
C LYS A 95 -15.06 -10.69 1.61
N ARG A 96 -15.45 -10.72 2.89
CA ARG A 96 -16.74 -11.30 3.32
C ARG A 96 -17.92 -10.37 3.05
N GLU A 97 -17.74 -9.06 3.22
CA GLU A 97 -18.85 -8.13 3.34
C GLU A 97 -18.87 -7.05 2.26
N LYS A 98 -17.72 -6.75 1.66
CA LYS A 98 -17.56 -5.58 0.78
C LYS A 98 -17.17 -5.92 -0.65
N LEU A 99 -16.55 -7.07 -0.91
CA LEU A 99 -16.24 -7.51 -2.26
C LEU A 99 -17.38 -8.34 -2.86
N PRO A 100 -17.93 -7.93 -4.02
CA PRO A 100 -18.77 -8.80 -4.82
C PRO A 100 -17.99 -10.06 -5.26
N ILE A 101 -18.67 -11.21 -5.32
CA ILE A 101 -18.06 -12.43 -5.85
C ILE A 101 -18.07 -12.34 -7.37
N VAL A 102 -16.95 -11.86 -7.92
CA VAL A 102 -16.68 -11.79 -9.36
C VAL A 102 -15.43 -12.61 -9.63
N THR A 103 -15.54 -13.57 -10.54
CA THR A 103 -14.43 -14.38 -11.03
C THR A 103 -14.14 -14.01 -12.47
N ILE A 104 -12.87 -13.94 -12.85
CA ILE A 104 -12.44 -13.57 -14.21
C ILE A 104 -11.37 -14.54 -14.70
N ASP A 105 -11.07 -14.48 -16.00
CA ASP A 105 -10.00 -15.26 -16.60
C ASP A 105 -8.63 -14.67 -16.22
N PRO A 106 -7.78 -15.39 -15.45
CA PRO A 106 -6.48 -14.88 -15.04
C PRO A 106 -5.52 -14.65 -16.21
N GLU A 107 -5.73 -15.29 -17.36
CA GLU A 107 -4.94 -15.02 -18.58
C GLU A 107 -5.23 -13.64 -19.17
N ILE A 108 -6.39 -13.05 -18.85
CA ILE A 108 -6.80 -11.72 -19.33
C ILE A 108 -6.54 -10.66 -18.28
N SER A 109 -6.82 -10.99 -17.02
CA SER A 109 -6.87 -10.01 -15.94
C SER A 109 -5.75 -10.14 -14.93
N GLY A 110 -4.88 -11.14 -15.11
CA GLY A 110 -3.72 -11.39 -14.29
C GLY A 110 -3.97 -12.36 -13.14
N TYR A 111 -2.88 -12.97 -12.70
CA TYR A 111 -2.87 -13.98 -11.66
C TYR A 111 -2.82 -13.32 -10.26
N GLN A 112 -3.53 -13.89 -9.29
CA GLN A 112 -3.65 -13.36 -7.92
C GLN A 112 -3.11 -14.40 -6.92
N LEU A 113 -1.80 -14.49 -6.83
CA LEU A 113 -1.09 -15.64 -6.26
C LEU A 113 -0.80 -15.47 -4.76
N LEU A 114 -1.13 -16.50 -4.00
CA LEU A 114 -0.64 -16.74 -2.65
C LEU A 114 0.62 -17.58 -2.72
N VAL A 115 1.63 -17.20 -1.93
CA VAL A 115 2.95 -17.84 -1.91
C VAL A 115 3.41 -18.14 -0.49
N ASP A 116 4.31 -19.10 -0.34
CA ASP A 116 5.00 -19.40 0.92
C ASP A 116 6.36 -18.71 1.02
N GLU A 117 7.08 -18.96 2.12
CA GLU A 117 8.40 -18.38 2.41
C GLU A 117 9.51 -18.80 1.44
N ASN A 118 9.27 -19.81 0.59
CA ASN A 118 10.22 -20.32 -0.40
C ASN A 118 9.88 -19.83 -1.82
N ASP A 119 9.09 -18.76 -1.95
CA ASP A 119 8.56 -18.24 -3.21
C ASP A 119 7.72 -19.29 -3.98
N SER A 120 7.20 -20.32 -3.28
CA SER A 120 6.39 -21.37 -3.92
C SER A 120 4.92 -20.99 -3.89
N PHE A 121 4.24 -21.21 -5.02
CA PHE A 121 2.80 -20.99 -5.14
C PHE A 121 2.02 -21.99 -4.28
N VAL A 122 1.14 -21.48 -3.41
CA VAL A 122 0.31 -22.30 -2.51
C VAL A 122 -1.18 -22.18 -2.78
N GLY A 123 -1.61 -21.16 -3.55
CA GLY A 123 -3.02 -20.97 -3.89
C GLY A 123 -3.27 -19.69 -4.64
N MET A 124 -4.48 -19.51 -5.15
CA MET A 124 -4.87 -18.31 -5.89
C MET A 124 -6.15 -17.73 -5.28
N GLU A 125 -6.25 -16.41 -5.22
CA GLU A 125 -7.50 -15.76 -4.87
C GLU A 125 -8.49 -15.85 -6.04
N GLU A 126 -9.67 -16.41 -5.76
CA GLU A 126 -10.72 -16.61 -6.78
C GLU A 126 -11.54 -15.34 -6.99
N ILE A 127 -11.72 -14.54 -5.93
CA ILE A 127 -12.39 -13.25 -6.04
C ILE A 127 -11.46 -12.27 -6.76
N TRP A 128 -11.96 -11.58 -7.77
CA TRP A 128 -11.19 -10.55 -8.44
C TRP A 128 -10.89 -9.39 -7.47
N LEU A 129 -9.62 -9.17 -7.15
CA LEU A 129 -9.16 -8.13 -6.24
C LEU A 129 -9.05 -6.76 -6.91
N GLY A 130 -8.99 -6.69 -8.24
CA GLY A 130 -8.93 -5.42 -8.98
C GLY A 130 -10.28 -4.68 -9.08
N GLN A 131 -11.37 -5.27 -8.58
CA GLN A 131 -12.68 -4.63 -8.54
C GLN A 131 -12.80 -3.64 -7.36
N PRO A 132 -13.71 -2.66 -7.43
CA PRO A 132 -14.02 -1.84 -6.27
C PRO A 132 -14.71 -2.65 -5.17
N ALA A 133 -14.32 -2.41 -3.93
CA ALA A 133 -15.12 -2.76 -2.77
C ALA A 133 -16.39 -1.89 -2.73
N SER A 134 -17.47 -2.43 -2.18
CA SER A 134 -18.72 -1.70 -1.91
C SER A 134 -18.59 -0.77 -0.69
N LEU A 135 -17.55 0.05 -0.73
CA LEU A 135 -17.24 1.11 0.22
C LEU A 135 -16.99 2.40 -0.55
N SER A 136 -17.64 3.47 -0.13
CA SER A 136 -17.22 4.83 -0.50
C SER A 136 -15.87 5.19 0.13
N ILE A 137 -15.28 6.32 -0.29
CA ILE A 137 -14.09 6.88 0.36
C ILE A 137 -14.34 7.09 1.85
N SER A 138 -15.43 7.76 2.22
CA SER A 138 -15.72 8.09 3.62
C SER A 138 -15.95 6.83 4.48
N GLU A 139 -16.61 5.81 3.94
CA GLU A 139 -16.76 4.51 4.62
C GLU A 139 -15.43 3.76 4.75
N THR A 140 -14.57 3.85 3.75
CA THR A 140 -13.22 3.25 3.79
C THR A 140 -12.40 3.90 4.90
N LEU A 141 -12.29 5.22 4.94
CA LEU A 141 -11.57 5.95 5.98
C LEU A 141 -12.06 5.57 7.38
N LYS A 142 -13.39 5.53 7.56
CA LYS A 142 -14.02 5.14 8.83
C LYS A 142 -13.69 3.71 9.23
N THR A 143 -13.87 2.74 8.32
CA THR A 143 -13.66 1.33 8.66
C THR A 143 -12.18 1.00 8.90
N VAL A 144 -11.25 1.69 8.23
CA VAL A 144 -9.81 1.57 8.52
C VAL A 144 -9.52 2.05 9.95
N GLU A 145 -10.04 3.22 10.33
CA GLU A 145 -9.87 3.77 11.69
C GLU A 145 -10.49 2.84 12.76
N GLU A 146 -11.70 2.32 12.53
CA GLU A 146 -12.37 1.38 13.43
C GLU A 146 -11.59 0.08 13.64
N ASN A 147 -10.71 -0.29 12.70
CA ASN A 147 -9.80 -1.45 12.79
C ASN A 147 -8.39 -1.07 13.25
N GLY A 148 -8.20 0.15 13.79
CA GLY A 148 -6.94 0.63 14.35
C GLY A 148 -5.88 1.01 13.31
N GLY A 149 -6.25 1.06 12.03
CA GLY A 149 -5.36 1.47 10.95
C GLY A 149 -5.32 2.98 10.73
N ILE A 150 -4.49 3.39 9.77
CA ILE A 150 -4.44 4.76 9.25
C ILE A 150 -4.57 4.75 7.73
N SER A 151 -5.20 5.78 7.19
CA SER A 151 -5.44 5.91 5.76
C SER A 151 -4.52 6.93 5.11
N VAL A 152 -4.17 6.69 3.85
CA VAL A 152 -3.52 7.65 2.95
C VAL A 152 -4.23 7.59 1.60
N MET A 153 -4.56 8.74 1.02
CA MET A 153 -5.12 8.78 -0.34
C MET A 153 -4.01 8.39 -1.32
N ALA A 154 -4.18 7.27 -2.02
CA ALA A 154 -3.15 6.70 -2.90
C ALA A 154 -2.99 7.55 -4.16
N HIS A 155 -1.75 7.64 -4.67
CA HIS A 155 -1.35 8.25 -5.95
C HIS A 155 -2.37 9.24 -6.54
N ILE A 156 -2.66 10.32 -5.81
CA ILE A 156 -3.86 11.16 -6.04
C ILE A 156 -3.94 11.79 -7.43
N ASP A 157 -2.81 11.82 -8.14
CA ASP A 157 -2.55 12.38 -9.45
C ASP A 157 -2.39 11.33 -10.57
N ARG A 158 -2.76 10.06 -10.31
CA ARG A 158 -2.88 8.95 -11.30
C ARG A 158 -4.33 8.55 -11.56
N LYS A 159 -4.56 7.60 -12.48
CA LYS A 159 -5.88 7.21 -13.00
C LYS A 159 -6.90 6.91 -11.89
N MET A 160 -6.53 6.15 -10.87
CA MET A 160 -7.37 5.80 -9.70
C MET A 160 -7.10 6.74 -8.50
N GLY A 161 -6.56 7.92 -8.75
CA GLY A 161 -6.21 8.90 -7.74
C GLY A 161 -7.34 9.90 -7.51
N LEU A 162 -7.46 10.36 -6.26
CA LEU A 162 -8.53 11.26 -5.80
C LEU A 162 -8.75 12.48 -6.73
N ILE A 163 -7.68 13.19 -7.11
CA ILE A 163 -7.79 14.42 -7.90
C ILE A 163 -8.16 14.11 -9.35
N VAL A 164 -7.68 13.00 -9.91
CA VAL A 164 -8.00 12.62 -11.29
C VAL A 164 -9.45 12.19 -11.42
N GLN A 165 -9.96 11.45 -10.43
CA GLN A 165 -11.35 10.97 -10.46
C GLN A 165 -12.36 12.05 -10.12
N LEU A 166 -12.13 12.82 -9.03
CA LEU A 166 -13.13 13.77 -8.53
C LEU A 166 -12.90 15.20 -8.99
N GLY A 167 -11.69 15.54 -9.46
CA GLY A 167 -11.31 16.91 -9.83
C GLY A 167 -11.16 17.86 -8.63
N LEU A 168 -11.35 17.38 -7.40
CA LEU A 168 -11.26 18.14 -6.15
C LEU A 168 -10.83 17.22 -4.99
N VAL A 169 -10.50 17.84 -3.85
CA VAL A 169 -10.30 17.13 -2.58
C VAL A 169 -11.57 17.33 -1.74
N PRO A 170 -12.34 16.26 -1.43
CA PRO A 170 -13.49 16.34 -0.53
C PRO A 170 -13.10 16.78 0.88
N GLU A 171 -14.02 17.39 1.62
CA GLU A 171 -13.74 17.94 2.96
C GLU A 171 -13.22 16.88 3.94
N GLU A 172 -13.78 15.67 3.89
CA GLU A 172 -13.36 14.54 4.71
C GLU A 172 -11.93 14.06 4.41
N CYS A 173 -11.38 14.38 3.24
CA CYS A 173 -10.04 13.97 2.81
C CYS A 173 -8.96 15.00 3.14
N ILE A 174 -9.31 16.20 3.61
CA ILE A 174 -8.35 17.32 3.78
C ILE A 174 -7.26 16.97 4.79
N GLU A 175 -7.61 16.32 5.89
CA GLU A 175 -6.67 15.94 6.95
C GLU A 175 -6.04 14.55 6.73
N VAL A 176 -6.49 13.82 5.70
CA VAL A 176 -5.91 12.53 5.33
C VAL A 176 -4.59 12.79 4.59
N PRO A 177 -3.48 12.13 4.98
CA PRO A 177 -2.25 12.23 4.20
C PRO A 177 -2.47 11.80 2.76
N MET A 178 -1.68 12.36 1.85
CA MET A 178 -1.81 12.10 0.41
C MET A 178 -0.50 11.61 -0.18
N GLU A 179 -0.59 10.54 -0.95
CA GLU A 179 0.49 10.08 -1.80
C GLU A 179 0.43 10.79 -3.15
N ILE A 180 1.55 11.36 -3.57
CA ILE A 180 1.71 11.95 -4.90
C ILE A 180 2.67 11.12 -5.73
N SER A 181 2.41 11.04 -7.03
CA SER A 181 3.27 10.35 -7.98
C SER A 181 4.26 11.27 -8.68
N PHE A 182 3.93 12.56 -8.80
CA PHE A 182 4.73 13.50 -9.58
C PHE A 182 5.12 14.72 -8.75
N GLU A 183 6.39 15.14 -8.83
CA GLU A 183 6.90 16.35 -8.15
C GLU A 183 6.12 17.62 -8.53
N ARG A 184 5.63 17.70 -9.77
CA ARG A 184 4.78 18.81 -10.23
C ARG A 184 3.51 18.97 -9.40
N THR A 185 2.98 17.90 -8.81
CA THR A 185 1.76 17.93 -7.99
C THR A 185 2.01 18.66 -6.68
N LEU A 186 3.18 18.46 -6.07
CA LEU A 186 3.62 19.20 -4.88
C LEU A 186 3.65 20.72 -5.15
N LYS A 187 4.12 21.12 -6.35
CA LYS A 187 4.23 22.53 -6.77
C LYS A 187 2.88 23.21 -7.00
N ARG A 188 1.79 22.46 -7.20
CA ARG A 188 0.43 23.01 -7.38
C ARG A 188 -0.20 23.50 -6.08
N GLY A 189 0.35 23.11 -4.93
CA GLY A 189 -0.18 23.43 -3.61
C GLY A 189 -1.38 22.55 -3.27
N LEU A 190 -1.12 21.49 -2.49
CA LEU A 190 -2.18 20.69 -1.87
C LEU A 190 -2.62 21.32 -0.56
N GLN A 191 -3.87 21.07 -0.16
CA GLN A 191 -4.40 21.59 1.10
C GLN A 191 -3.72 20.95 2.32
N THR A 192 -3.46 19.63 2.25
CA THR A 192 -2.69 18.92 3.25
C THR A 192 -1.19 19.16 3.10
N LYS A 193 -0.48 19.12 4.24
CA LYS A 193 0.99 19.12 4.29
C LYS A 193 1.57 17.74 4.55
N ASN A 194 0.72 16.76 4.85
CA ASN A 194 1.11 15.38 5.09
C ASN A 194 1.17 14.67 3.73
N ILE A 195 2.30 14.78 3.07
CA ILE A 195 2.50 14.28 1.71
C ILE A 195 3.57 13.20 1.74
N ILE A 196 3.30 12.07 1.08
CA ILE A 196 4.26 11.00 0.85
C ILE A 196 4.42 10.74 -0.65
N HIS A 197 5.45 9.99 -1.00
CA HIS A 197 5.69 9.49 -2.34
C HIS A 197 6.11 8.03 -2.24
N SER A 198 5.56 7.17 -3.08
CA SER A 198 5.88 5.74 -3.11
C SER A 198 5.99 5.26 -4.55
N SER A 199 6.59 4.09 -4.74
CA SER A 199 6.85 3.58 -6.08
C SER A 199 5.58 3.13 -6.79
N ASP A 200 4.57 2.67 -6.03
CA ASP A 200 3.39 1.96 -6.55
C ASP A 200 3.86 0.77 -7.40
N ALA A 201 4.82 0.01 -6.84
CA ALA A 201 5.58 -0.99 -7.57
C ALA A 201 4.75 -2.25 -7.85
N HIS A 202 4.62 -2.54 -9.14
CA HIS A 202 4.00 -3.73 -9.70
C HIS A 202 5.02 -4.71 -10.30
N SER A 203 6.29 -4.32 -10.37
CA SER A 203 7.41 -5.14 -10.83
C SER A 203 8.66 -4.83 -10.01
N LEU A 204 9.60 -5.79 -9.97
CA LEU A 204 10.79 -5.71 -9.14
C LEU A 204 11.67 -4.48 -9.48
N ASP A 205 11.68 -4.08 -10.76
CA ASP A 205 12.47 -2.94 -11.22
C ASP A 205 11.99 -1.60 -10.65
N LEU A 206 10.70 -1.49 -10.32
CA LEU A 206 10.08 -0.27 -9.81
C LEU A 206 10.36 -0.03 -8.32
N ILE A 207 10.61 -1.09 -7.54
CA ILE A 207 10.83 -1.00 -6.08
C ILE A 207 12.08 -0.18 -5.78
N LYS A 208 11.97 0.97 -5.12
CA LYS A 208 13.12 1.85 -4.86
C LYS A 208 12.86 2.71 -3.62
N PRO A 209 13.90 3.24 -2.96
CA PRO A 209 13.70 4.27 -1.94
C PRO A 209 12.96 5.47 -2.52
N THR A 210 11.78 5.78 -1.99
CA THR A 210 10.96 6.93 -2.42
C THR A 210 10.84 7.98 -1.32
N VAL A 211 11.05 7.59 -0.07
CA VAL A 211 11.12 8.49 1.07
C VAL A 211 12.23 8.09 2.01
N SER A 212 12.63 9.04 2.84
CA SER A 212 13.46 8.79 4.00
C SER A 212 12.77 9.23 5.27
N ILE A 213 12.73 8.35 6.28
CA ILE A 213 12.15 8.63 7.60
C ILE A 213 13.25 8.76 8.65
N SER A 214 13.17 9.83 9.45
CA SER A 214 13.97 10.00 10.67
C SER A 214 13.20 9.49 11.87
N ALA A 215 13.58 8.32 12.40
CA ALA A 215 12.90 7.65 13.51
C ALA A 215 13.87 6.92 14.44
N SER A 216 13.42 6.59 15.65
CA SER A 216 14.19 5.78 16.59
C SER A 216 14.08 4.29 16.30
N THR A 217 12.94 3.84 15.76
CA THR A 217 12.65 2.44 15.40
C THR A 217 11.81 2.39 14.13
N ARG A 218 11.74 1.22 13.48
CA ARG A 218 10.84 0.95 12.34
C ARG A 218 9.53 0.35 12.84
N SER A 219 8.81 1.11 13.67
CA SER A 219 7.54 0.70 14.28
C SER A 219 6.36 1.46 13.67
N PHE A 220 5.15 0.90 13.78
CA PHE A 220 3.94 1.55 13.25
C PHE A 220 3.71 2.95 13.83
N GLU A 221 4.00 3.18 15.12
CA GLU A 221 3.85 4.49 15.74
C GLU A 221 4.83 5.53 15.20
N GLU A 222 6.08 5.13 14.90
CA GLU A 222 7.06 5.99 14.24
C GLU A 222 6.65 6.29 12.79
N PHE A 223 6.10 5.29 12.08
CA PHE A 223 5.56 5.48 10.73
C PHE A 223 4.40 6.49 10.74
N LYS A 224 3.41 6.27 11.62
CA LYS A 224 2.28 7.17 11.81
C LYS A 224 2.76 8.58 12.15
N THR A 225 3.68 8.71 13.10
CA THR A 225 4.26 10.01 13.47
C THR A 225 4.93 10.68 12.28
N ALA A 226 5.67 9.93 11.45
CA ALA A 226 6.36 10.45 10.29
C ALA A 226 5.41 10.94 9.19
N ILE A 227 4.39 10.16 8.82
CA ILE A 227 3.46 10.55 7.75
C ILE A 227 2.58 11.74 8.16
N PHE A 228 2.27 11.90 9.46
CA PHE A 228 1.55 13.05 10.00
C PHE A 228 2.47 14.21 10.44
N SER A 229 3.76 14.15 10.13
CA SER A 229 4.75 15.15 10.59
C SER A 229 4.77 16.44 9.76
N SER A 230 3.95 16.56 8.72
CA SER A 230 4.00 17.65 7.74
C SER A 230 5.40 17.85 7.15
N GLY A 231 6.08 16.74 6.82
CA GLY A 231 7.43 16.73 6.23
C GLY A 231 8.59 16.98 7.21
N ARG A 232 8.35 17.02 8.53
CA ARG A 232 9.42 17.21 9.52
C ARG A 232 10.24 15.95 9.79
N ALA A 233 9.62 14.78 9.71
CA ALA A 233 10.24 13.48 9.96
C ALA A 233 10.29 12.58 8.72
N LEU A 234 9.68 13.01 7.61
CA LEU A 234 9.66 12.32 6.33
C LEU A 234 10.14 13.27 5.23
N SER A 235 11.13 12.84 4.45
CA SER A 235 11.64 13.55 3.28
C SER A 235 11.40 12.73 2.02
N ILE A 236 10.83 13.34 0.98
CA ILE A 236 10.62 12.68 -0.32
C ILE A 236 11.95 12.60 -1.08
N ILE A 237 12.20 11.45 -1.69
CA ILE A 237 13.30 11.19 -2.60
C ILE A 237 12.69 11.14 -4.01
N TRP A 238 13.10 12.08 -4.86
CA TRP A 238 12.74 12.07 -6.28
C TRP A 238 13.84 11.38 -7.09
N ASP A 239 13.44 10.80 -8.21
CA ASP A 239 14.34 10.25 -9.24
C ASP A 239 15.19 11.33 -9.92
#